data_AF-A0A1I5U7H3-F1
#
_entry.id   AF-A0A1I5U7H3-F1
#
_cell.length_a   1.000
_cell.length_b   1.000
_cell.length_c   1.000
_cell.angle_alpha   90.00
_cell.angle_beta   90.00
_cell.angle_gamma   90.00
#
_symmetry.space_group_name_H-M   'P 1'
#
loop_
_entity.id
_entity.type
_entity.pdbx_description
1 polymer ?
#
loop_
_entity_poly.entity_id
_entity_poly.type
_entity_poly.pdbx_seq_one_letter_code
_entity_poly.pdbx_strand_id
1 'polypeptide(L)'
;MNDFVVSARRVRQGAFEAEPGPSRMLVVPADAKAPLPGHGRLGETWVKAWLQQLLSEAIWGTDARTGAERGDILVYVHGYNNSAAEVIKRHRRLKADLTSIGWKGVLVSFDWPSDNKTVGYLEDRHDAKRSAMQLVTDLIALLAARQTPDCAVNTHIIAHSMGAYVVREAFDDADDAKLENNCWMISQLCLIAADVSAASLSDGHASSASLYRHCSRLTNYFSFADSVLKLSNVKRVGVAPRAGRIGLPELAPQRAVDIDCTAYHQTLLADAALQASDQPHGFLGNREHSWFIGNRVFTLDLFETLKGDLDRSIIAAREPISGSRRLSLARG
;
A
#
# COMPACT_ATOMS: atom_id res chain seq x y z
N MET A 1 21.13 1.85 -3.55
CA MET A 1 20.64 0.90 -2.53
C MET A 1 19.75 -0.11 -3.23
N ASN A 2 19.79 -1.38 -2.82
CA ASN A 2 18.92 -2.39 -3.42
C ASN A 2 17.46 -2.17 -2.99
N ASP A 3 16.55 -2.86 -3.66
CA ASP A 3 15.11 -2.76 -3.41
C ASP A 3 14.57 -4.07 -2.85
N PHE A 4 13.78 -3.97 -1.79
CA PHE A 4 13.16 -5.12 -1.13
C PHE A 4 11.82 -5.44 -1.77
N VAL A 5 11.66 -6.69 -2.20
CA VAL A 5 10.40 -7.18 -2.78
C VAL A 5 10.10 -8.55 -2.22
N VAL A 6 8.86 -8.79 -1.79
CA VAL A 6 8.33 -10.13 -1.53
C VAL A 6 7.43 -10.49 -2.72
N SER A 7 7.89 -11.41 -3.57
CA SER A 7 7.13 -11.82 -4.76
C SER A 7 6.44 -13.16 -4.51
N ALA A 8 5.11 -13.16 -4.64
CA ALA A 8 4.22 -14.31 -4.58
C ALA A 8 4.01 -14.96 -5.96
N ARG A 9 4.77 -14.54 -6.98
CA ARG A 9 4.68 -15.07 -8.34
C ARG A 9 5.34 -16.45 -8.44
N ARG A 10 4.68 -17.35 -9.15
CA ARG A 10 5.20 -18.66 -9.51
C ARG A 10 6.43 -18.49 -10.40
N VAL A 11 7.38 -19.40 -10.21
CA VAL A 11 8.59 -19.47 -11.04
C VAL A 11 8.45 -20.65 -12.00
N ARG A 12 8.51 -20.39 -13.30
CA ARG A 12 8.54 -21.41 -14.35
C ARG A 12 9.68 -21.10 -15.30
N GLN A 13 10.52 -22.10 -15.58
CA GLN A 13 11.68 -21.98 -16.47
C GLN A 13 12.61 -20.78 -16.13
N GLY A 14 12.78 -20.50 -14.83
CA GLY A 14 13.66 -19.43 -14.36
C GLY A 14 13.08 -18.01 -14.44
N ALA A 15 11.82 -17.86 -14.83
CA ALA A 15 11.13 -16.57 -14.89
C ALA A 15 9.90 -16.54 -13.97
N PHE A 16 9.51 -15.34 -13.53
CA PHE A 16 8.22 -15.13 -12.88
C PHE A 16 7.10 -15.17 -13.90
N GLU A 17 5.96 -15.73 -13.53
CA GLU A 17 4.74 -15.71 -14.33
C GLU A 17 3.54 -15.20 -13.53
N ALA A 18 2.43 -14.98 -14.24
CA ALA A 18 1.20 -14.39 -13.73
C ALA A 18 0.32 -15.39 -12.95
N GLU A 19 0.94 -16.24 -12.12
CA GLU A 19 0.26 -17.25 -11.31
C GLU A 19 0.84 -17.26 -9.89
N PRO A 20 0.05 -17.57 -8.85
CA PRO A 20 0.56 -17.72 -7.50
C PRO A 20 1.52 -18.89 -7.35
N GLY A 21 2.60 -18.70 -6.60
CA GLY A 21 3.55 -19.74 -6.22
C GLY A 21 4.32 -19.36 -4.96
N PRO A 22 5.22 -20.22 -4.46
CA PRO A 22 5.93 -19.98 -3.20
C PRO A 22 6.63 -18.62 -3.17
N SER A 23 6.41 -17.85 -2.11
CA SER A 23 6.92 -16.49 -2.01
C SER A 23 8.44 -16.45 -1.96
N ARG A 24 9.01 -15.40 -2.54
CA ARG A 24 10.46 -15.15 -2.55
C ARG A 24 10.76 -13.77 -2.03
N MET A 25 11.65 -13.71 -1.04
CA MET A 25 12.21 -12.49 -0.48
C MET A 25 13.39 -12.09 -1.36
N LEU A 26 13.19 -11.05 -2.16
CA LEU A 26 14.13 -10.57 -3.17
C LEU A 26 14.89 -9.35 -2.65
N VAL A 27 16.18 -9.31 -2.99
CA VAL A 27 16.99 -8.09 -2.94
C VAL A 27 17.28 -7.72 -4.40
N VAL A 28 16.48 -6.83 -4.96
CA VAL A 28 16.56 -6.45 -6.37
C VAL A 28 17.67 -5.40 -6.54
N PRO A 29 18.68 -5.64 -7.39
CA PRO A 29 19.73 -4.66 -7.64
C PRO A 29 19.18 -3.35 -8.21
N ALA A 30 19.78 -2.22 -7.81
CA ALA A 30 19.31 -0.88 -8.17
C ALA A 30 19.24 -0.63 -9.70
N ASP A 31 20.11 -1.28 -10.46
CA ASP A 31 20.21 -1.21 -11.93
C ASP A 31 19.32 -2.24 -12.65
N ALA A 32 18.78 -3.23 -11.93
CA ALA A 32 17.94 -4.27 -12.50
C ALA A 32 16.61 -3.67 -13.00
N LYS A 33 16.22 -3.98 -14.24
CA LYS A 33 14.99 -3.45 -14.86
C LYS A 33 13.70 -4.12 -14.35
N ALA A 34 13.82 -5.32 -13.80
CA ALA A 34 12.72 -6.11 -13.27
C ALA A 34 13.23 -7.01 -12.14
N PRO A 35 12.38 -7.38 -11.18
CA PRO A 35 12.65 -8.47 -10.25
C PRO A 35 12.79 -9.79 -11.02
N LEU A 36 13.80 -10.58 -10.67
CA LEU A 36 14.05 -11.91 -11.23
C LEU A 36 14.06 -12.95 -10.09
N PRO A 37 13.70 -14.21 -10.36
CA PRO A 37 13.74 -15.25 -9.33
C PRO A 37 15.11 -15.43 -8.68
N GLY A 38 16.19 -15.13 -9.42
CA GLY A 38 17.57 -15.19 -8.92
C GLY A 38 17.96 -14.07 -7.95
N HIS A 39 17.15 -13.02 -7.81
CA HIS A 39 17.38 -11.96 -6.81
C HIS A 39 17.00 -12.39 -5.38
N GLY A 40 16.47 -13.60 -5.21
CA GLY A 40 16.18 -14.18 -3.90
C GLY A 40 16.27 -15.70 -3.92
N ARG A 41 16.15 -16.30 -2.75
CA ARG A 41 16.21 -17.76 -2.57
C ARG A 41 15.05 -18.22 -1.70
N LEU A 42 14.70 -19.49 -1.82
CA LEU A 42 13.79 -20.13 -0.87
C LEU A 42 14.62 -20.64 0.32
N GLY A 43 13.95 -20.81 1.46
CA GLY A 43 14.53 -21.43 2.65
C GLY A 43 14.77 -20.46 3.80
N GLU A 44 14.62 -20.98 5.01
CA GLU A 44 14.60 -20.23 6.26
C GLU A 44 15.87 -19.38 6.50
N THR A 45 17.05 -19.92 6.16
CA THR A 45 18.32 -19.20 6.31
C THR A 45 18.35 -17.91 5.49
N TRP A 46 17.86 -17.95 4.25
CA TRP A 46 17.80 -16.77 3.40
C TRP A 46 16.78 -15.76 3.91
N VAL A 47 15.59 -16.24 4.31
CA VAL A 47 14.53 -15.39 4.87
C VAL A 47 15.01 -14.64 6.12
N LYS A 48 15.71 -15.33 7.03
CA LYS A 48 16.29 -14.72 8.23
C LYS A 48 17.31 -13.62 7.88
N ALA A 49 18.21 -13.91 6.94
CA ALA A 49 19.22 -12.93 6.50
C ALA A 49 18.57 -11.71 5.82
N TRP A 50 17.58 -11.94 4.97
CA TRP A 50 16.81 -10.90 4.29
C TRP A 50 16.08 -10.00 5.30
N LEU A 51 15.40 -10.59 6.29
CA LEU A 51 14.69 -9.85 7.33
C LEU A 51 15.65 -9.06 8.22
N GLN A 52 16.79 -9.64 8.59
CA GLN A 52 17.83 -8.95 9.35
C GLN A 52 18.35 -7.72 8.59
N GLN A 53 18.61 -7.86 7.29
CA GLN A 53 19.02 -6.75 6.45
C GLN A 53 17.93 -5.66 6.38
N LEU A 54 16.68 -6.05 6.11
CA LEU A 54 15.53 -5.14 6.08
C LEU A 54 15.41 -4.32 7.37
N LEU A 55 15.43 -4.98 8.53
CA LEU A 55 15.31 -4.30 9.83
C LEU A 55 16.49 -3.37 10.09
N SER A 56 17.71 -3.78 9.75
CA SER A 56 18.90 -2.93 9.91
C SER A 56 18.87 -1.68 9.04
N GLU A 57 18.31 -1.77 7.82
CA GLU A 57 18.17 -0.61 6.92
C GLU A 57 16.96 0.26 7.30
N ALA A 58 15.96 -0.32 7.97
CA ALA A 58 14.75 0.40 8.40
C ALA A 58 14.99 1.31 9.61
N ILE A 59 15.97 0.99 10.46
CA ILE A 59 16.37 1.81 11.60
C ILE A 59 17.25 2.96 11.09
N TRP A 60 16.77 4.19 11.24
CA TRP A 60 17.42 5.37 10.65
C TRP A 60 17.82 6.43 11.69
N GLY A 61 17.48 6.24 12.96
CA GLY A 61 17.84 7.18 14.01
C GLY A 61 17.35 6.75 15.39
N THR A 62 17.21 7.73 16.26
CA THR A 62 16.70 7.56 17.62
C THR A 62 15.52 8.49 17.86
N ASP A 63 14.53 8.03 18.60
CA ASP A 63 13.42 8.84 19.06
C ASP A 63 13.91 9.87 20.09
N ALA A 64 13.64 11.16 19.86
CA ALA A 64 14.15 12.23 20.70
C ALA A 64 13.50 12.29 22.09
N ARG A 65 12.30 11.70 22.28
CA ARG A 65 11.60 11.65 23.55
C ARG A 65 12.05 10.46 24.40
N THR A 66 12.25 9.30 23.78
CA THR A 66 12.53 8.05 24.53
C THR A 66 14.00 7.65 24.49
N GLY A 67 14.78 8.16 23.53
CA GLY A 67 16.16 7.74 23.29
C GLY A 67 16.30 6.36 22.66
N ALA A 68 15.19 5.65 22.41
CA ALA A 68 15.19 4.35 21.75
C ALA A 68 15.52 4.49 20.25
N GLU A 69 15.94 3.41 19.61
CA GLU A 69 16.04 3.36 18.15
C GLU A 69 14.68 3.72 17.51
N ARG A 70 14.74 4.29 16.31
CA ARG A 70 13.57 4.65 15.50
C ARG A 70 13.78 4.18 14.07
N GLY A 71 12.81 3.46 13.56
CA GLY A 71 12.77 3.00 12.18
C GLY A 71 11.37 2.93 11.61
N ASP A 72 11.28 2.88 10.29
CA ASP A 72 10.00 2.76 9.57
C ASP A 72 10.15 1.80 8.38
N ILE A 73 9.19 0.90 8.24
CA ILE A 73 9.01 0.06 7.05
C ILE A 73 7.68 0.46 6.41
N LEU A 74 7.70 0.79 5.12
CA LEU A 74 6.49 0.98 4.32
C LEU A 74 6.33 -0.23 3.39
N VAL A 75 5.24 -0.98 3.54
CA VAL A 75 4.87 -2.05 2.63
C VAL A 75 3.95 -1.49 1.55
N TYR A 76 4.39 -1.54 0.29
CA TYR A 76 3.57 -1.19 -0.87
C TYR A 76 2.92 -2.44 -1.48
N VAL A 77 1.59 -2.48 -1.48
CA VAL A 77 0.78 -3.51 -2.14
C VAL A 77 0.14 -2.93 -3.38
N HIS A 78 0.56 -3.39 -4.56
CA HIS A 78 0.10 -2.84 -5.83
C HIS A 78 -1.29 -3.35 -6.24
N GLY A 79 -1.90 -2.69 -7.23
CA GLY A 79 -3.20 -3.05 -7.79
C GLY A 79 -3.17 -4.13 -8.89
N TYR A 80 -4.30 -4.26 -9.57
CA TYR A 80 -4.46 -5.16 -10.72
C TYR A 80 -3.67 -4.69 -11.97
N ASN A 81 -3.35 -5.62 -12.86
CA ASN A 81 -2.69 -5.43 -14.16
C ASN A 81 -1.28 -4.82 -14.04
N ASN A 82 -0.44 -5.43 -13.22
CA ASN A 82 0.95 -5.03 -13.03
C ASN A 82 1.90 -6.20 -13.19
N SER A 83 2.81 -6.11 -14.17
CA SER A 83 3.95 -7.02 -14.30
C SER A 83 5.02 -6.72 -13.25
N ALA A 84 5.90 -7.68 -12.98
CA ALA A 84 7.01 -7.49 -12.03
C ALA A 84 7.88 -6.25 -12.36
N ALA A 85 8.08 -5.96 -13.65
CA ALA A 85 8.80 -4.76 -14.10
C ALA A 85 8.05 -3.46 -13.79
N GLU A 86 6.73 -3.47 -13.87
CA GLU A 86 5.90 -2.31 -13.53
C GLU A 86 5.82 -2.09 -12.01
N VAL A 87 5.82 -3.17 -11.22
CA VAL A 87 5.88 -3.11 -9.76
C VAL A 87 7.17 -2.44 -9.30
N ILE A 88 8.33 -2.86 -9.80
CA ILE A 88 9.60 -2.23 -9.38
C ILE A 88 9.73 -0.78 -9.85
N LYS A 89 9.17 -0.42 -11.01
CA LYS A 89 9.12 0.99 -11.46
C LYS A 89 8.31 1.85 -10.49
N ARG A 90 7.15 1.37 -10.04
CA ARG A 90 6.33 2.08 -9.04
C ARG A 90 6.98 2.13 -7.67
N HIS A 91 7.59 1.03 -7.23
CA HIS A 91 8.41 0.98 -6.01
C HIS A 91 9.45 2.08 -6.02
N ARG A 92 10.28 2.15 -7.07
CA ARG A 92 11.37 3.12 -7.16
C ARG A 92 10.87 4.55 -7.25
N ARG A 93 9.74 4.78 -7.94
CA ARG A 93 9.14 6.12 -7.99
C ARG A 93 8.66 6.56 -6.61
N LEU A 94 7.86 5.73 -5.93
CA LEU A 94 7.38 6.02 -4.58
C LEU A 94 8.52 6.24 -3.58
N LYS A 95 9.54 5.38 -3.62
CA LYS A 95 10.77 5.50 -2.80
C LYS A 95 11.49 6.82 -3.08
N ALA A 96 11.73 7.14 -4.36
CA ALA A 96 12.41 8.37 -4.73
C ALA A 96 11.63 9.62 -4.30
N ASP A 97 10.31 9.63 -4.50
CA ASP A 97 9.46 10.76 -4.12
C ASP A 97 9.52 10.97 -2.58
N LEU A 98 9.34 9.92 -1.79
CA LEU A 98 9.40 10.00 -0.31
C LEU A 98 10.78 10.39 0.20
N THR A 99 11.86 9.79 -0.32
CA THR A 99 13.23 10.13 0.07
C THR A 99 13.58 11.57 -0.29
N SER A 100 13.07 12.10 -1.41
CA SER A 100 13.32 13.49 -1.82
C SER A 100 12.83 14.54 -0.83
N ILE A 101 11.84 14.20 0.00
CA ILE A 101 11.28 15.05 1.05
C ILE A 101 11.69 14.62 2.47
N GLY A 102 12.70 13.74 2.57
CA GLY A 102 13.33 13.41 3.85
C GLY A 102 12.80 12.16 4.55
N TRP A 103 11.99 11.33 3.90
CA TRP A 103 11.64 10.01 4.44
C TRP A 103 12.86 9.08 4.46
N LYS A 104 13.12 8.47 5.61
CA LYS A 104 14.31 7.64 5.87
C LYS A 104 14.02 6.15 6.07
N GLY A 105 12.75 5.76 6.06
CA GLY A 105 12.37 4.35 6.20
C GLY A 105 12.73 3.51 4.97
N VAL A 106 12.42 2.21 5.05
CA VAL A 106 12.62 1.26 3.95
C VAL A 106 11.29 0.90 3.31
N LEU A 107 11.25 0.98 1.98
CA LEU A 107 10.10 0.53 1.18
C LEU A 107 10.28 -0.96 0.85
N VAL A 108 9.23 -1.75 1.05
CA VAL A 108 9.12 -3.15 0.63
C VAL A 108 7.92 -3.27 -0.29
N SER A 109 8.03 -3.89 -1.46
CA SER A 109 6.85 -4.20 -2.28
C SER A 109 6.39 -5.63 -2.10
N PHE A 110 5.08 -5.82 -1.91
CA PHE A 110 4.45 -7.12 -2.06
C PHE A 110 3.97 -7.27 -3.50
N ASP A 111 4.62 -8.14 -4.26
CA ASP A 111 4.37 -8.40 -5.67
C ASP A 111 3.53 -9.67 -5.83
N TRP A 112 2.23 -9.50 -6.10
CA TRP A 112 1.30 -10.58 -6.36
C TRP A 112 1.01 -10.71 -7.86
N PRO A 113 0.71 -11.91 -8.38
CA PRO A 113 0.52 -12.16 -9.80
C PRO A 113 -0.78 -11.50 -10.30
N SER A 114 -0.70 -10.24 -10.69
CA SER A 114 -1.86 -9.44 -11.07
C SER A 114 -1.95 -9.10 -12.56
N ASP A 115 -1.07 -9.66 -13.39
CA ASP A 115 -0.95 -9.40 -14.82
C ASP A 115 -1.44 -10.55 -15.70
N ASN A 116 -2.39 -11.36 -15.22
CA ASN A 116 -3.00 -12.40 -16.02
C ASN A 116 -4.00 -11.79 -17.03
N LYS A 117 -3.46 -11.32 -18.16
CA LYS A 117 -4.22 -10.61 -19.23
C LYS A 117 -5.23 -11.50 -19.94
N THR A 118 -5.14 -12.82 -19.77
CA THR A 118 -5.84 -13.83 -20.58
C THR A 118 -7.18 -14.29 -20.00
N VAL A 119 -7.41 -14.18 -18.69
CA VAL A 119 -8.53 -14.91 -18.04
C VAL A 119 -9.49 -14.02 -17.22
N GLY A 120 -9.14 -12.74 -17.05
CA GLY A 120 -10.06 -11.72 -16.58
C GLY A 120 -10.19 -11.63 -15.05
N TYR A 121 -10.65 -10.45 -14.63
CA TYR A 121 -10.66 -9.91 -13.25
C TYR A 121 -11.19 -10.84 -12.14
N LEU A 122 -11.99 -11.87 -12.44
CA LEU A 122 -12.51 -12.80 -11.43
C LEU A 122 -11.49 -13.87 -11.02
N GLU A 123 -10.67 -14.36 -11.94
CA GLU A 123 -9.58 -15.29 -11.61
C GLU A 123 -8.49 -14.56 -10.81
N ASP A 124 -8.16 -13.33 -11.24
CA ASP A 124 -7.23 -12.45 -10.51
C ASP A 124 -7.66 -12.19 -9.06
N ARG A 125 -8.97 -12.27 -8.75
CA ARG A 125 -9.48 -12.15 -7.38
C ARG A 125 -9.23 -13.42 -6.54
N HIS A 126 -9.32 -14.60 -7.15
CA HIS A 126 -8.94 -15.85 -6.50
C HIS A 126 -7.43 -15.85 -6.23
N ASP A 127 -6.64 -15.37 -7.18
CA ASP A 127 -5.20 -15.22 -7.04
C ASP A 127 -4.83 -14.18 -6.00
N ALA A 128 -5.52 -13.04 -5.98
CA ALA A 128 -5.39 -12.05 -4.92
C ALA A 128 -5.68 -12.66 -3.55
N LYS A 129 -6.69 -13.52 -3.42
CA LYS A 129 -6.97 -14.23 -2.16
C LYS A 129 -5.88 -15.26 -1.83
N ARG A 130 -5.38 -16.02 -2.81
CA ARG A 130 -4.26 -16.95 -2.62
C ARG A 130 -3.00 -16.23 -2.16
N SER A 131 -2.67 -15.12 -2.80
CA SER A 131 -1.52 -14.29 -2.44
C SER A 131 -1.74 -13.49 -1.15
N ALA A 132 -2.97 -13.20 -0.76
CA ALA A 132 -3.26 -12.59 0.54
C ALA A 132 -2.78 -13.48 1.69
N MET A 133 -3.01 -14.80 1.63
CA MET A 133 -2.46 -15.75 2.61
C MET A 133 -0.92 -15.69 2.66
N GLN A 134 -0.27 -15.46 1.52
CA GLN A 134 1.19 -15.33 1.47
C GLN A 134 1.68 -13.98 2.02
N LEU A 135 0.92 -12.90 1.84
CA LEU A 135 1.20 -11.63 2.50
C LEU A 135 1.18 -11.82 4.04
N VAL A 136 0.27 -12.65 4.55
CA VAL A 136 0.24 -13.03 5.97
C VAL A 136 1.49 -13.80 6.36
N THR A 137 1.73 -14.97 5.76
CA THR A 137 2.77 -15.89 6.21
C THR A 137 4.17 -15.34 5.98
N ASP A 138 4.39 -14.64 4.86
CA ASP A 138 5.73 -14.35 4.35
C ASP A 138 6.14 -12.89 4.53
N LEU A 139 5.27 -12.05 5.09
CA LEU A 139 5.61 -10.67 5.43
C LEU A 139 5.01 -10.22 6.76
N ILE A 140 3.69 -10.29 6.94
CA ILE A 140 3.04 -9.81 8.17
C ILE A 140 3.54 -10.63 9.37
N ALA A 141 3.55 -11.96 9.30
CA ALA A 141 4.03 -12.82 10.38
C ALA A 141 5.50 -12.55 10.73
N LEU A 142 6.35 -12.34 9.72
CA LEU A 142 7.77 -12.02 9.93
C LEU A 142 7.98 -10.69 10.64
N LEU A 143 7.19 -9.67 10.29
CA LEU A 143 7.26 -8.35 10.92
C LEU A 143 6.59 -8.38 12.32
N ALA A 144 5.45 -9.05 12.44
CA ALA A 144 4.71 -9.26 13.69
C ALA A 144 5.56 -9.94 14.76
N ALA A 145 6.33 -10.98 14.40
CA ALA A 145 7.25 -11.68 15.30
C ALA A 145 8.37 -10.77 15.84
N ARG A 146 8.58 -9.59 15.24
CA ARG A 146 9.57 -8.60 15.65
C ARG A 146 8.96 -7.42 16.40
N GLN A 147 7.63 -7.36 16.52
CA GLN A 147 6.92 -6.35 17.30
C GLN A 147 6.91 -6.72 18.79
N THR A 148 8.09 -6.72 19.39
CA THR A 148 8.31 -6.84 20.84
C THR A 148 8.25 -5.46 21.51
N PRO A 149 8.16 -5.35 22.85
CA PRO A 149 8.09 -4.05 23.54
C PRO A 149 9.28 -3.10 23.27
N ASP A 150 10.43 -3.65 22.88
CA ASP A 150 11.66 -2.95 22.48
C ASP A 150 11.76 -2.72 20.96
N CYS A 151 10.73 -3.07 20.19
CA CYS A 151 10.71 -2.87 18.75
C CYS A 151 10.70 -1.38 18.39
N ALA A 152 11.79 -0.94 17.76
CA ALA A 152 12.00 0.41 17.29
C ALA A 152 11.35 0.74 15.93
N VAL A 153 10.83 -0.27 15.22
CA VAL A 153 10.46 -0.16 13.81
C VAL A 153 8.95 -0.14 13.64
N ASN A 154 8.41 1.01 13.23
CA ASN A 154 7.01 1.10 12.81
C ASN A 154 6.80 0.42 11.46
N THR A 155 5.73 -0.36 11.34
CA THR A 155 5.32 -0.93 10.05
C THR A 155 4.08 -0.19 9.54
N HIS A 156 4.13 0.26 8.30
CA HIS A 156 3.05 0.92 7.59
C HIS A 156 2.71 0.15 6.32
N ILE A 157 1.50 0.32 5.82
CA ILE A 157 1.06 -0.27 4.55
C ILE A 157 0.46 0.82 3.67
N ILE A 158 0.83 0.85 2.40
CA ILE A 158 0.12 1.58 1.35
C ILE A 158 -0.39 0.60 0.30
N ALA A 159 -1.70 0.56 0.11
CA ALA A 159 -2.38 -0.37 -0.78
C ALA A 159 -3.10 0.36 -1.91
N HIS A 160 -2.76 0.04 -3.16
CA HIS A 160 -3.37 0.65 -4.34
C HIS A 160 -4.44 -0.25 -4.94
N SER A 161 -5.62 0.31 -5.22
CA SER A 161 -6.66 -0.39 -6.00
C SER A 161 -6.99 -1.77 -5.44
N MET A 162 -6.87 -2.84 -6.22
CA MET A 162 -7.07 -4.22 -5.76
C MET A 162 -6.07 -4.67 -4.68
N GLY A 163 -4.94 -3.98 -4.50
CA GLY A 163 -4.07 -4.20 -3.35
C GLY A 163 -4.78 -3.96 -2.02
N ALA A 164 -5.79 -3.08 -1.98
CA ALA A 164 -6.63 -2.91 -0.79
C ALA A 164 -7.48 -4.15 -0.48
N TYR A 165 -7.91 -4.87 -1.53
CA TYR A 165 -8.57 -6.17 -1.37
C TYR A 165 -7.58 -7.19 -0.80
N VAL A 166 -6.38 -7.31 -1.39
CA VAL A 166 -5.32 -8.23 -0.90
C VAL A 166 -5.01 -7.99 0.58
N VAL A 167 -4.80 -6.73 0.98
CA VAL A 167 -4.52 -6.38 2.39
C VAL A 167 -5.66 -6.76 3.31
N ARG A 168 -6.90 -6.47 2.91
CA ARG A 168 -8.07 -6.79 3.75
C ARG A 168 -8.24 -8.29 3.95
N GLU A 169 -8.13 -9.08 2.89
CA GLU A 169 -8.22 -10.55 3.00
C GLU A 169 -7.02 -11.13 3.77
N ALA A 170 -5.84 -10.51 3.68
CA ALA A 170 -4.68 -10.94 4.47
C ALA A 170 -4.91 -10.69 5.96
N PHE A 171 -5.48 -9.56 6.35
CA PHE A 171 -5.74 -9.28 7.76
C PHE A 171 -6.80 -10.22 8.34
N ASP A 172 -7.83 -10.55 7.56
CA ASP A 172 -8.86 -11.53 7.91
C ASP A 172 -8.25 -12.92 8.12
N ASP A 173 -7.42 -13.38 7.17
CA ASP A 173 -6.72 -14.67 7.26
C ASP A 173 -5.72 -14.73 8.44
N ALA A 174 -5.06 -13.61 8.76
CA ALA A 174 -4.12 -13.52 9.87
C ALA A 174 -4.79 -13.73 11.25
N ASP A 175 -6.03 -13.29 11.42
CA ASP A 175 -6.82 -13.55 12.63
C ASP A 175 -7.11 -15.06 12.80
N ASP A 176 -7.33 -15.78 11.69
CA ASP A 176 -7.59 -17.22 11.68
C ASP A 176 -6.31 -18.08 11.77
N ALA A 177 -5.19 -17.58 11.24
CA ALA A 177 -3.92 -18.29 11.14
C ALA A 177 -3.22 -18.54 12.49
N LYS A 178 -3.69 -17.91 13.58
CA LYS A 178 -3.11 -18.01 14.94
C LYS A 178 -1.60 -17.77 14.94
N LEU A 179 -1.19 -16.63 14.41
CA LEU A 179 0.22 -16.19 14.42
C LEU A 179 0.82 -16.23 15.82
N GLU A 180 2.14 -16.44 15.92
CA GLU A 180 2.85 -16.44 17.20
C GLU A 180 2.61 -15.15 17.99
N ASN A 181 2.60 -14.01 17.29
CA ASN A 181 2.12 -12.74 17.81
C ASN A 181 0.79 -12.37 17.14
N ASN A 182 -0.32 -12.65 17.83
CA ASN A 182 -1.67 -12.25 17.38
C ASN A 182 -2.05 -10.81 17.76
N CYS A 183 -1.20 -10.09 18.49
CA CYS A 183 -1.42 -8.68 18.87
C CYS A 183 -0.64 -7.72 17.97
N TRP A 184 -0.26 -8.15 16.77
CA TRP A 184 0.48 -7.35 15.82
C TRP A 184 -0.34 -6.14 15.34
N MET A 185 0.37 -5.05 15.04
CA MET A 185 -0.22 -3.77 14.67
C MET A 185 0.52 -3.13 13.50
N ILE A 186 -0.24 -2.52 12.61
CA ILE A 186 0.25 -1.61 11.57
C ILE A 186 0.00 -0.18 12.04
N SER A 187 1.06 0.62 12.08
CA SER A 187 1.02 2.00 12.58
C SER A 187 0.14 2.88 11.67
N GLN A 188 0.24 2.72 10.35
CA GLN A 188 -0.59 3.44 9.37
C GLN A 188 -0.95 2.54 8.19
N LEU A 189 -2.25 2.41 7.90
CA LEU A 189 -2.76 1.82 6.66
C LEU A 189 -3.29 2.92 5.74
N CYS A 190 -2.62 3.13 4.61
CA CYS A 190 -3.03 4.05 3.55
C CYS A 190 -3.65 3.28 2.40
N LEU A 191 -4.86 3.64 2.00
CA LEU A 191 -5.52 3.10 0.82
C LEU A 191 -5.55 4.18 -0.26
N ILE A 192 -5.04 3.90 -1.46
CA ILE A 192 -5.13 4.82 -2.60
C ILE A 192 -5.98 4.20 -3.70
N ALA A 193 -7.05 4.90 -4.11
CA ALA A 193 -8.01 4.41 -5.10
C ALA A 193 -8.53 2.98 -4.81
N ALA A 194 -8.86 2.69 -3.56
CA ALA A 194 -9.20 1.35 -3.07
C ALA A 194 -10.33 0.65 -3.83
N ASP A 195 -10.07 -0.54 -4.37
CA ASP A 195 -11.05 -1.39 -5.09
C ASP A 195 -11.76 -2.37 -4.14
N VAL A 196 -12.33 -1.83 -3.07
CA VAL A 196 -13.17 -2.53 -2.09
C VAL A 196 -14.52 -1.82 -1.97
N SER A 197 -15.57 -2.53 -1.58
CA SER A 197 -16.88 -1.92 -1.33
C SER A 197 -16.76 -0.86 -0.23
N ALA A 198 -17.25 0.36 -0.46
CA ALA A 198 -17.22 1.41 0.56
C ALA A 198 -17.99 0.96 1.83
N ALA A 199 -19.18 0.36 1.65
CA ALA A 199 -19.98 -0.15 2.77
C ALA A 199 -19.26 -1.22 3.61
N SER A 200 -18.29 -1.94 3.03
CA SER A 200 -17.51 -2.94 3.77
C SER A 200 -16.53 -2.33 4.77
N LEU A 201 -16.28 -1.01 4.69
CA LEU A 201 -15.42 -0.24 5.59
C LEU A 201 -16.22 0.49 6.69
N SER A 202 -17.50 0.13 6.88
CA SER A 202 -18.27 0.62 8.04
C SER A 202 -17.76 -0.02 9.33
N ASP A 203 -17.92 0.69 10.43
CA ASP A 203 -17.64 0.16 11.77
C ASP A 203 -18.51 -1.08 12.05
N GLY A 204 -17.91 -2.08 12.69
CA GLY A 204 -18.53 -3.38 12.96
C GLY A 204 -18.77 -4.29 11.73
N HIS A 205 -18.43 -3.87 10.50
CA HIS A 205 -18.59 -4.74 9.34
C HIS A 205 -17.56 -5.87 9.34
N ALA A 206 -18.03 -7.13 9.33
CA ALA A 206 -17.20 -8.32 9.51
C ALA A 206 -15.95 -8.35 8.61
N SER A 207 -16.11 -8.06 7.31
CA SER A 207 -15.01 -8.12 6.34
C SER A 207 -13.85 -7.15 6.60
N SER A 208 -14.03 -6.13 7.43
CA SER A 208 -12.97 -5.16 7.76
C SER A 208 -12.69 -5.08 9.25
N ALA A 209 -13.29 -5.99 10.04
CA ALA A 209 -13.08 -6.03 11.49
C ALA A 209 -11.60 -6.26 11.82
N SER A 210 -10.96 -7.24 11.18
CA SER A 210 -9.53 -7.53 11.32
C SER A 210 -8.66 -6.38 10.84
N LEU A 211 -9.05 -5.73 9.74
CA LEU A 211 -8.38 -4.54 9.21
C LEU A 211 -8.33 -3.41 10.26
N TYR A 212 -9.44 -3.13 10.96
CA TYR A 212 -9.45 -2.12 12.04
C TYR A 212 -8.80 -2.58 13.33
N ARG A 213 -8.82 -3.89 13.63
CA ARG A 213 -8.18 -4.48 14.80
C ARG A 213 -6.66 -4.31 14.75
N HIS A 214 -6.05 -4.58 13.60
CA HIS A 214 -4.60 -4.57 13.41
C HIS A 214 -4.05 -3.28 12.81
N CYS A 215 -4.83 -2.19 12.76
CA CYS A 215 -4.31 -0.89 12.34
C CYS A 215 -4.58 0.20 13.38
N SER A 216 -3.56 1.00 13.70
CA SER A 216 -3.70 2.14 14.59
C SER A 216 -4.43 3.30 13.91
N ARG A 217 -4.11 3.55 12.64
CA ARG A 217 -4.69 4.61 11.81
C ARG A 217 -4.97 4.10 10.40
N LEU A 218 -6.10 4.52 9.83
CA LEU A 218 -6.43 4.29 8.43
C LEU A 218 -6.64 5.62 7.71
N THR A 219 -6.07 5.77 6.52
CA THR A 219 -6.30 6.92 5.64
C THR A 219 -6.65 6.43 4.24
N ASN A 220 -7.85 6.78 3.77
CA ASN A 220 -8.33 6.47 2.43
C ASN A 220 -8.20 7.72 1.55
N TYR A 221 -7.53 7.60 0.41
CA TYR A 221 -7.46 8.62 -0.62
C TYR A 221 -8.33 8.20 -1.79
N PHE A 222 -9.29 9.03 -2.14
CA PHE A 222 -10.28 8.73 -3.17
C PHE A 222 -10.50 9.91 -4.11
N SER A 223 -11.11 9.64 -5.27
CA SER A 223 -11.54 10.68 -6.20
C SER A 223 -12.87 10.29 -6.84
N PHE A 224 -13.87 11.17 -6.80
CA PHE A 224 -15.13 10.97 -7.51
C PHE A 224 -14.94 10.87 -9.04
N ALA A 225 -13.83 11.39 -9.54
CA ALA A 225 -13.44 11.35 -10.94
C ALA A 225 -12.78 10.02 -11.37
N ASP A 226 -12.54 9.06 -10.46
CA ASP A 226 -11.92 7.76 -10.81
C ASP A 226 -12.87 6.87 -11.63
N SER A 227 -12.79 6.96 -12.96
CA SER A 227 -13.65 6.19 -13.87
C SER A 227 -13.31 4.71 -13.95
N VAL A 228 -12.10 4.29 -13.57
CA VAL A 228 -11.71 2.87 -13.60
C VAL A 228 -12.55 2.08 -12.60
N LEU A 229 -12.79 2.66 -11.43
CA LEU A 229 -13.67 2.07 -10.41
C LEU A 229 -15.17 2.15 -10.75
N LYS A 230 -15.57 2.87 -11.82
CA LYS A 230 -16.92 2.73 -12.40
C LYS A 230 -17.04 1.39 -13.13
N LEU A 231 -16.02 1.00 -13.88
CA LEU A 231 -15.98 -0.25 -14.66
C LEU A 231 -15.87 -1.49 -13.77
N SER A 232 -15.24 -1.40 -12.60
CA SER A 232 -15.20 -2.53 -11.64
C SER A 232 -16.58 -2.87 -11.05
N ASN A 233 -17.56 -1.96 -11.13
CA ASN A 233 -18.96 -2.25 -10.77
C ASN A 233 -19.71 -3.00 -11.86
N VAL A 234 -19.31 -2.85 -13.13
CA VAL A 234 -19.95 -3.53 -14.29
C VAL A 234 -19.49 -4.99 -14.40
N LYS A 235 -18.26 -5.29 -13.96
CA LYS A 235 -17.71 -6.67 -13.95
C LYS A 235 -18.25 -7.55 -12.80
N ARG A 236 -19.18 -7.03 -11.98
CA ARG A 236 -19.83 -7.77 -10.88
C ARG A 236 -21.34 -7.85 -11.11
N VAL A 237 -21.91 -8.98 -10.70
CA VAL A 237 -23.35 -9.16 -10.41
C VAL A 237 -23.72 -8.40 -9.09
N GLY A 238 -23.02 -7.30 -8.77
CA GLY A 238 -23.11 -6.62 -7.47
C GLY A 238 -22.60 -5.18 -7.54
N VAL A 239 -23.54 -4.24 -7.51
CA VAL A 239 -23.46 -2.81 -7.86
C VAL A 239 -22.81 -1.94 -6.76
N ALA A 240 -22.06 -2.53 -5.83
CA ALA A 240 -21.59 -1.81 -4.64
C ALA A 240 -20.49 -0.78 -4.99
N PRO A 241 -20.69 0.53 -4.70
CA PRO A 241 -19.69 1.56 -4.95
C PRO A 241 -18.35 1.30 -4.26
N ARG A 242 -17.24 1.73 -4.90
CA ARG A 242 -15.88 1.51 -4.40
C ARG A 242 -15.39 2.65 -3.52
N ALA A 243 -14.68 2.30 -2.45
CA ALA A 243 -14.10 3.26 -1.52
C ALA A 243 -13.14 4.24 -2.19
N GLY A 244 -12.37 3.79 -3.20
CA GLY A 244 -11.50 4.65 -4.00
C GLY A 244 -12.22 5.66 -4.90
N ARG A 245 -13.53 5.49 -5.12
CA ARG A 245 -14.34 6.39 -5.93
C ARG A 245 -15.27 7.28 -5.10
N ILE A 246 -15.89 6.72 -4.06
CA ILE A 246 -16.92 7.45 -3.29
C ILE A 246 -16.52 7.78 -1.86
N GLY A 247 -15.29 7.40 -1.47
CA GLY A 247 -14.77 7.58 -0.12
C GLY A 247 -15.28 6.52 0.86
N LEU A 248 -15.01 6.78 2.12
CA LEU A 248 -15.47 5.96 3.24
C LEU A 248 -16.97 6.19 3.53
N PRO A 249 -17.67 5.18 4.08
CA PRO A 249 -19.07 5.32 4.49
C PRO A 249 -19.19 6.22 5.73
N GLU A 250 -20.37 6.78 5.95
CA GLU A 250 -20.65 7.64 7.10
C GLU A 250 -20.45 6.92 8.44
N LEU A 251 -20.64 5.60 8.49
CA LEU A 251 -20.40 4.78 9.68
C LEU A 251 -18.95 4.28 9.81
N ALA A 252 -17.98 4.81 9.05
CA ALA A 252 -16.59 4.42 9.21
C ALA A 252 -16.04 4.79 10.61
N PRO A 253 -15.17 3.95 11.22
CA PRO A 253 -14.60 4.19 12.55
C PRO A 253 -13.86 5.52 12.66
N GLN A 254 -13.77 6.10 13.86
CA GLN A 254 -13.08 7.38 14.07
C GLN A 254 -11.58 7.36 13.75
N ARG A 255 -10.94 6.19 13.76
CA ARG A 255 -9.53 6.02 13.37
C ARG A 255 -9.31 6.04 11.85
N ALA A 256 -10.39 5.97 11.07
CA ALA A 256 -10.38 6.04 9.62
C ALA A 256 -10.62 7.47 9.16
N VAL A 257 -9.75 7.96 8.28
CA VAL A 257 -9.77 9.30 7.72
C VAL A 257 -9.94 9.20 6.22
N ASP A 258 -10.75 10.09 5.65
CA ASP A 258 -11.10 10.08 4.23
C ASP A 258 -10.62 11.39 3.59
N ILE A 259 -9.74 11.25 2.60
CA ILE A 259 -9.10 12.36 1.88
C ILE A 259 -9.67 12.42 0.47
N ASP A 260 -10.51 13.41 0.24
CA ASP A 260 -11.10 13.71 -1.06
C ASP A 260 -10.08 14.42 -1.95
N CYS A 261 -9.59 13.71 -2.97
CA CYS A 261 -8.61 14.24 -3.89
C CYS A 261 -9.25 14.84 -5.16
N THR A 262 -10.59 14.87 -5.26
CA THR A 262 -11.31 15.15 -6.51
C THR A 262 -10.97 16.52 -7.09
N ALA A 263 -11.06 17.57 -6.28
CA ALA A 263 -10.84 18.94 -6.75
C ALA A 263 -9.41 19.16 -7.24
N TYR A 264 -8.42 18.76 -6.43
CA TYR A 264 -7.01 18.83 -6.83
C TYR A 264 -6.72 18.00 -8.08
N HIS A 265 -7.21 16.77 -8.14
CA HIS A 265 -6.97 15.87 -9.26
C HIS A 265 -7.59 16.37 -10.57
N GLN A 266 -8.78 16.97 -10.53
CA GLN A 266 -9.39 17.60 -11.70
C GLN A 266 -8.55 18.77 -12.22
N THR A 267 -8.08 19.64 -11.32
CA THR A 267 -7.18 20.75 -11.68
C THR A 267 -5.87 20.23 -12.26
N LEU A 268 -5.29 19.19 -11.64
CA LEU A 268 -4.09 18.51 -12.15
C LEU A 268 -4.32 18.02 -13.59
N LEU A 269 -5.45 17.40 -13.90
CA LEU A 269 -5.70 16.90 -15.27
C LEU A 269 -5.99 18.02 -16.30
N ALA A 270 -6.46 19.18 -15.85
CA ALA A 270 -6.81 20.31 -16.70
C ALA A 270 -5.63 21.27 -16.97
N ASP A 271 -4.66 21.36 -16.05
CA ASP A 271 -3.55 22.31 -16.12
C ASP A 271 -2.20 21.61 -16.42
N ALA A 272 -1.65 21.88 -17.61
CA ALA A 272 -0.37 21.31 -18.04
C ALA A 272 0.84 21.84 -17.24
N ALA A 273 0.79 23.10 -16.79
CA ALA A 273 1.85 23.66 -15.94
C ALA A 273 1.83 23.00 -14.57
N LEU A 274 0.64 22.75 -14.02
CA LEU A 274 0.49 22.00 -12.77
C LEU A 274 0.97 20.55 -12.93
N GLN A 275 0.68 19.87 -14.05
CA GLN A 275 1.23 18.54 -14.31
C GLN A 275 2.76 18.54 -14.37
N ALA A 276 3.37 19.52 -15.05
CA ALA A 276 4.82 19.62 -15.13
C ALA A 276 5.45 19.86 -13.74
N SER A 277 4.79 20.63 -12.88
CA SER A 277 5.23 20.90 -11.51
C SER A 277 5.06 19.69 -10.59
N ASP A 278 3.84 19.15 -10.53
CA ASP A 278 3.42 18.24 -9.47
C ASP A 278 3.49 16.77 -9.89
N GLN A 279 3.57 16.49 -11.20
CA GLN A 279 3.78 15.17 -11.79
C GLN A 279 4.99 15.17 -12.76
N PRO A 280 6.19 15.59 -12.31
CA PRO A 280 7.30 15.98 -13.19
C PRO A 280 7.87 14.85 -14.07
N HIS A 281 7.66 13.59 -13.71
CA HIS A 281 8.03 12.46 -14.56
C HIS A 281 6.82 11.64 -15.05
N GLY A 282 5.69 12.31 -15.26
CA GLY A 282 4.49 11.76 -15.86
C GLY A 282 3.75 10.73 -14.99
N PHE A 283 2.69 10.17 -15.56
CA PHE A 283 1.80 9.21 -14.92
C PHE A 283 2.29 7.76 -15.11
N LEU A 284 2.33 6.98 -14.03
CA LEU A 284 2.60 5.54 -14.07
C LEU A 284 1.29 4.73 -14.11
N GLY A 285 0.71 4.61 -15.29
CA GLY A 285 -0.55 3.90 -15.53
C GLY A 285 -1.69 4.86 -15.90
N ASN A 286 -2.91 4.52 -15.52
CA ASN A 286 -4.09 5.32 -15.84
C ASN A 286 -4.09 6.64 -15.04
N ARG A 287 -4.24 7.78 -15.72
CA ARG A 287 -4.16 9.12 -15.09
C ARG A 287 -5.31 9.43 -14.12
N GLU A 288 -6.42 8.69 -14.19
CA GLU A 288 -7.55 8.87 -13.29
C GLU A 288 -7.47 7.98 -12.05
N HIS A 289 -6.74 6.87 -12.14
CA HIS A 289 -6.75 5.81 -11.12
C HIS A 289 -5.39 5.56 -10.43
N SER A 290 -4.28 5.89 -11.10
CA SER A 290 -2.90 5.58 -10.64
C SER A 290 -2.02 6.81 -10.47
N TRP A 291 -2.60 8.01 -10.47
CA TRP A 291 -1.85 9.28 -10.49
C TRP A 291 -1.06 9.56 -9.23
N PHE A 292 -1.45 8.98 -8.09
CA PHE A 292 -0.82 9.20 -6.77
C PHE A 292 0.70 8.99 -6.77
N ILE A 293 1.18 7.90 -7.39
CA ILE A 293 2.60 7.57 -7.41
C ILE A 293 3.30 8.48 -8.42
N GLY A 294 4.26 9.28 -7.95
CA GLY A 294 4.91 10.32 -8.74
C GLY A 294 4.33 11.72 -8.57
N ASN A 295 3.31 11.90 -7.71
CA ASN A 295 2.66 13.17 -7.46
C ASN A 295 3.19 13.85 -6.18
N ARG A 296 3.75 15.05 -6.30
CA ARG A 296 4.41 15.75 -5.18
C ARG A 296 3.48 16.11 -4.02
N VAL A 297 2.26 16.60 -4.31
CA VAL A 297 1.30 16.99 -3.26
C VAL A 297 0.82 15.78 -2.47
N PHE A 298 0.50 14.68 -3.17
CA PHE A 298 0.19 13.42 -2.50
C PHE A 298 1.37 12.89 -1.69
N THR A 299 2.60 12.94 -2.21
CA THR A 299 3.79 12.48 -1.48
C THR A 299 4.01 13.27 -0.19
N LEU A 300 3.80 14.59 -0.20
CA LEU A 300 3.88 15.42 1.01
C LEU A 300 2.85 14.99 2.06
N ASP A 301 1.59 14.80 1.65
CA ASP A 301 0.53 14.35 2.55
C ASP A 301 0.81 12.94 3.11
N LEU A 302 1.23 12.02 2.25
CA LEU A 302 1.60 10.67 2.65
C LEU A 302 2.75 10.68 3.65
N PHE A 303 3.78 11.49 3.44
CA PHE A 303 4.92 11.58 4.35
C PHE A 303 4.51 12.04 5.75
N GLU A 304 3.72 13.11 5.87
CA GLU A 304 3.23 13.58 7.18
C GLU A 304 2.28 12.55 7.83
N THR A 305 1.49 11.84 7.02
CA THR A 305 0.60 10.76 7.48
C THR A 305 1.37 9.56 8.05
N LEU A 306 2.46 9.17 7.40
CA LEU A 306 3.32 8.08 7.86
C LEU A 306 4.06 8.46 9.14
N LYS A 307 4.68 9.65 9.14
CA LYS A 307 5.39 10.22 10.28
C LYS A 307 4.49 10.33 11.51
N GLY A 308 3.25 10.79 11.34
CA GLY A 308 2.22 10.76 12.38
C GLY A 308 2.43 11.71 13.56
N ASP A 309 3.33 12.68 13.43
CA ASP A 309 3.60 13.69 14.46
C ASP A 309 2.50 14.76 14.52
N LEU A 310 1.79 14.98 13.40
CA LEU A 310 0.71 15.94 13.27
C LEU A 310 -0.66 15.26 13.39
N ASP A 311 -1.64 15.96 13.97
CA ASP A 311 -3.02 15.55 13.84
C ASP A 311 -3.46 15.63 12.38
N ARG A 312 -4.32 14.69 11.98
CA ARG A 312 -4.85 14.58 10.60
C ARG A 312 -5.45 15.87 10.05
N SER A 313 -5.97 16.76 10.90
CA SER A 313 -6.67 17.99 10.53
C SER A 313 -5.75 19.18 10.28
N ILE A 314 -4.47 19.08 10.68
CA ILE A 314 -3.49 20.18 10.58
C ILE A 314 -2.34 19.87 9.62
N ILE A 315 -2.43 18.78 8.85
CA ILE A 315 -1.48 18.49 7.78
C ILE A 315 -1.68 19.53 6.68
N ALA A 316 -0.62 20.26 6.32
CA ALA A 316 -0.68 21.42 5.42
C ALA A 316 -1.23 21.09 4.03
N ALA A 317 -1.09 19.85 3.56
CA ALA A 317 -1.64 19.38 2.30
C ALA A 317 -3.14 19.03 2.36
N ARG A 318 -3.84 19.40 3.44
CA ARG A 318 -5.26 19.11 3.67
C ARG A 318 -6.05 20.36 4.02
N GLU A 319 -7.28 20.41 3.52
CA GLU A 319 -8.26 21.43 3.88
C GLU A 319 -9.54 20.77 4.45
N PRO A 320 -10.18 21.36 5.47
CA PRO A 320 -11.44 20.85 5.98
C PRO A 320 -12.58 21.10 4.98
N ILE A 321 -13.44 20.10 4.78
CA ILE A 321 -14.66 20.24 3.98
C ILE A 321 -15.81 20.59 4.92
N SER A 322 -16.43 21.76 4.73
CA SER A 322 -17.52 22.24 5.57
C SER A 322 -18.68 21.23 5.65
N GLY A 323 -19.11 20.92 6.87
CA GLY A 323 -20.20 19.95 7.14
C GLY A 323 -19.82 18.48 6.88
N SER A 324 -18.54 18.17 6.69
CA SER A 324 -18.08 16.80 6.44
C SER A 324 -16.97 16.38 7.41
N ARG A 325 -16.87 15.07 7.67
CA ARG A 325 -15.72 14.47 8.36
C ARG A 325 -14.51 14.25 7.43
N ARG A 326 -14.67 14.58 6.15
CA ARG A 326 -13.65 14.45 5.11
C ARG A 326 -12.73 15.67 5.09
N LEU A 327 -11.53 15.45 4.58
CA LEU A 327 -10.57 16.51 4.27
C LEU A 327 -10.33 16.48 2.76
N SER A 328 -10.13 17.63 2.12
CA SER A 328 -9.70 17.70 0.72
C SER A 328 -8.18 17.72 0.63
N LEU A 329 -7.62 17.01 -0.33
CA LEU A 329 -6.21 17.18 -0.68
C LEU A 329 -6.04 18.54 -1.36
N ALA A 330 -5.14 19.36 -0.83
CA ALA A 330 -4.89 20.71 -1.31
C ALA A 330 -3.39 20.94 -1.51
N ARG A 331 -3.08 21.79 -2.50
CA ARG A 331 -1.73 22.29 -2.70
C ARG A 331 -1.56 23.50 -1.79
N GLY A 332 -0.72 23.36 -0.76
CA GLY A 332 -0.31 24.47 0.10
C GLY A 332 0.54 25.50 -0.63
#